data_AF-A0AAJ0M942-F1
#
_entry.id   AF-A0AAJ0M942-F1
#
_cell.length_a   1.000
_cell.length_b   1.000
_cell.length_c   1.000
_cell.angle_alpha   90.00
_cell.angle_beta   90.00
_cell.angle_gamma   90.00
#
_symmetry.space_group_name_H-M   'P 1'
#
loop_
_entity.id
_entity.type
_entity.pdbx_description
1 polymer ?
#
loop_
_entity_poly.entity_id
_entity_poly.type
_entity_poly.pdbx_seq_one_letter_code
_entity_poly.pdbx_strand_id
1 'polypeptide(L)'
;MAATTSRPSGATATFAEGMEPKGSGQGGCRDEVDLDKANVYSRRHCSGDWCVAIYDYYFEKDVALSTDTGGHRHDWEHIAVWTRGSTVEYVAASAHGGYHVKSRKDVLFSYDQDGEHPLMVYHKDGASTHAFRFATAKDVAKVENRKGVFWRGILVGWEGFPNVGLRDALMGHNWGGGQA
;
A
#
# COMPACT_ATOMS: atom_id res chain seq x y z
N MET A 1 -0.33 9.73 -2.82
CA MET A 1 -1.79 9.50 -2.87
C MET A 1 -2.20 8.85 -1.55
N ALA A 2 -3.48 8.84 -1.22
CA ALA A 2 -4.01 8.08 -0.10
C ALA A 2 -4.53 6.72 -0.61
N ALA A 3 -4.35 5.66 0.19
CA ALA A 3 -4.72 4.30 -0.22
C ALA A 3 -6.24 4.06 -0.08
N THR A 4 -7.09 4.72 -0.88
CA THR A 4 -8.54 4.75 -0.67
C THR A 4 -9.24 3.44 -0.98
N THR A 5 -10.10 2.94 -0.09
CA THR A 5 -10.69 1.62 -0.35
C THR A 5 -11.79 1.57 -1.38
N SER A 6 -11.75 0.47 -2.12
CA SER A 6 -12.91 -0.38 -2.38
C SER A 6 -13.61 -0.74 -1.07
N ARG A 7 -14.50 0.13 -0.56
CA ARG A 7 -15.31 -0.23 0.60
C ARG A 7 -16.28 -1.34 0.18
N PRO A 8 -16.21 -2.54 0.77
CA PRO A 8 -17.33 -3.44 0.71
C PRO A 8 -18.44 -2.83 1.55
N SER A 9 -19.53 -2.40 0.92
CA SER A 9 -20.72 -1.99 1.64
C SER A 9 -21.73 -3.14 1.61
N GLY A 10 -22.00 -3.73 2.77
CA GLY A 10 -22.98 -4.80 2.93
C GLY A 10 -22.55 -6.17 2.39
N ALA A 11 -23.53 -7.06 2.18
CA ALA A 11 -23.37 -8.44 1.70
C ALA A 11 -23.03 -8.53 0.20
N THR A 12 -22.90 -7.40 -0.48
CA THR A 12 -22.63 -7.28 -1.92
C THR A 12 -21.24 -6.67 -2.14
N ALA A 13 -20.44 -7.31 -2.99
CA ALA A 13 -19.10 -6.85 -3.33
C ALA A 13 -19.15 -5.63 -4.27
N THR A 14 -19.16 -4.43 -3.69
CA THR A 14 -18.90 -3.17 -4.41
C THR A 14 -17.43 -2.82 -4.26
N PHE A 15 -16.70 -2.71 -5.37
CA PHE A 15 -15.28 -2.33 -5.37
C PHE A 15 -15.09 -0.89 -5.83
N ALA A 16 -13.95 -0.30 -5.52
CA ALA A 16 -13.62 1.06 -5.93
C ALA A 16 -13.44 1.08 -7.44
N GLU A 17 -14.14 1.99 -8.10
CA GLU A 17 -14.11 2.15 -9.55
C GLU A 17 -12.80 2.79 -10.05
N GLY A 18 -11.95 3.27 -9.13
CA GLY A 18 -10.71 3.96 -9.45
C GLY A 18 -10.96 5.33 -10.10
N MET A 19 -9.88 5.95 -10.54
CA MET A 19 -9.91 7.24 -11.24
C MET A 19 -9.21 7.13 -12.59
N GLU A 20 -9.62 7.97 -13.54
CA GLU A 20 -8.87 8.15 -14.79
C GLU A 20 -7.43 8.61 -14.48
N PRO A 21 -6.39 8.03 -15.11
CA PRO A 21 -4.99 8.37 -14.88
C PRO A 21 -4.61 9.69 -15.59
N LYS A 22 -5.38 10.75 -15.32
CA LYS A 22 -5.24 12.06 -15.93
C LYS A 22 -4.98 13.15 -14.89
N GLY A 23 -4.48 14.27 -15.38
CA GLY A 23 -4.15 15.44 -14.57
C GLY A 23 -2.95 15.21 -13.64
N SER A 24 -2.90 15.95 -12.53
CA SER A 24 -1.81 15.75 -11.57
C SER A 24 -1.93 14.38 -10.90
N GLY A 25 -0.78 13.77 -10.60
CA GLY A 25 -0.71 12.49 -9.90
C GLY A 25 -1.33 12.51 -8.50
N GLN A 26 -1.67 13.69 -7.95
CA GLN A 26 -2.35 13.79 -6.65
C GLN A 26 -3.77 14.36 -6.72
N GLY A 27 -4.23 14.78 -7.90
CA GLY A 27 -5.53 15.41 -8.07
C GLY A 27 -6.68 14.44 -7.77
N GLY A 28 -7.48 14.76 -6.75
CA GLY A 28 -8.71 14.05 -6.37
C GLY A 28 -8.55 12.76 -5.56
N CYS A 29 -7.33 12.43 -5.10
CA CYS A 29 -7.02 11.17 -4.38
C CYS A 29 -5.95 11.36 -3.26
N ARG A 30 -5.88 12.56 -2.67
CA ARG A 30 -4.90 12.91 -1.60
C ARG A 30 -5.54 13.68 -0.45
N ASP A 31 -6.85 13.81 -0.41
CA ASP A 31 -7.51 14.55 0.64
C ASP A 31 -7.52 13.76 1.95
N GLU A 32 -7.77 14.44 3.06
CA GLU A 32 -7.71 13.79 4.37
C GLU A 32 -8.76 12.68 4.50
N VAL A 33 -9.95 12.91 3.94
CA VAL A 33 -11.04 11.95 3.89
C VAL A 33 -10.67 10.66 3.14
N ASP A 34 -9.74 10.77 2.19
CA ASP A 34 -9.25 9.63 1.42
C ASP A 34 -8.41 8.71 2.33
N LEU A 35 -7.58 9.30 3.19
CA LEU A 35 -6.85 8.57 4.23
C LEU A 35 -7.79 7.96 5.27
N ASP A 36 -8.87 8.64 5.64
CA ASP A 36 -9.82 8.09 6.63
C ASP A 36 -10.62 6.89 6.10
N LYS A 37 -10.67 6.72 4.78
CA LYS A 37 -11.35 5.61 4.10
C LYS A 37 -10.40 4.51 3.63
N ALA A 38 -9.14 4.59 4.00
CA ALA A 38 -8.11 3.70 3.51
C ALA A 38 -7.95 2.45 4.39
N ASN A 39 -7.93 1.28 3.75
CA ASN A 39 -7.65 -0.02 4.36
C ASN A 39 -6.32 -0.52 3.83
N VAL A 40 -5.68 -1.34 4.64
CA VAL A 40 -4.53 -2.14 4.26
C VAL A 40 -4.97 -3.59 4.32
N TYR A 41 -4.75 -4.35 3.26
CA TYR A 41 -5.04 -5.77 3.27
C TYR A 41 -3.80 -6.54 3.68
N SER A 42 -3.95 -7.68 4.36
CA SER A 42 -2.78 -8.47 4.69
C SER A 42 -3.01 -9.96 4.61
N ARG A 43 -1.94 -10.67 4.25
CA ARG A 43 -1.87 -12.12 4.28
C ARG A 43 -0.55 -12.56 4.88
N ARG A 44 -0.62 -13.48 5.83
CA ARG A 44 0.55 -14.02 6.54
C ARG A 44 0.71 -15.51 6.25
N HIS A 45 1.96 -15.92 6.08
CA HIS A 45 2.34 -17.33 6.01
C HIS A 45 3.56 -17.57 6.91
N CYS A 46 3.62 -18.72 7.59
CA CYS A 46 4.72 -19.08 8.47
C CYS A 46 5.23 -20.49 8.14
N SER A 47 6.55 -20.67 8.21
CA SER A 47 7.25 -21.94 8.04
C SER A 47 8.44 -21.99 8.99
N GLY A 48 8.38 -22.89 9.97
CA GLY A 48 9.34 -22.91 11.09
C GLY A 48 9.30 -21.59 11.87
N ASP A 49 10.48 -21.06 12.20
CA ASP A 49 10.61 -19.79 12.93
C ASP A 49 10.38 -18.55 12.05
N TRP A 50 10.20 -18.74 10.75
CA TRP A 50 10.02 -17.66 9.79
C TRP A 50 8.55 -17.42 9.49
N CYS A 51 8.17 -16.16 9.45
CA CYS A 51 6.90 -15.72 8.89
C CYS A 51 7.12 -14.61 7.88
N VAL A 52 6.27 -14.54 6.87
CA VAL A 52 6.12 -13.38 5.99
C VAL A 52 4.70 -12.87 6.10
N ALA A 53 4.55 -11.57 6.30
CA ALA A 53 3.29 -10.85 6.14
C ALA A 53 3.42 -9.92 4.94
N ILE A 54 2.52 -10.05 3.98
CA ILE A 54 2.37 -9.11 2.87
C ILE A 54 1.24 -8.15 3.24
N TYR A 55 1.48 -6.86 3.03
CA TYR A 55 0.55 -5.76 3.24
C TYR A 55 0.28 -5.09 1.89
N ASP A 56 -0.97 -5.12 1.44
CA ASP A 56 -1.39 -4.61 0.14
C ASP A 56 -2.14 -3.29 0.31
N TYR A 57 -1.78 -2.32 -0.53
CA TYR A 57 -2.32 -0.98 -0.57
C TYR A 57 -2.90 -0.74 -1.95
N TYR A 58 -4.11 -0.20 -2.00
CA TYR A 58 -4.75 0.16 -3.25
C TYR A 58 -4.83 1.67 -3.38
N PHE A 59 -4.50 2.18 -4.56
CA PHE A 59 -4.67 3.58 -4.96
C PHE A 59 -5.58 3.66 -6.18
N GLU A 60 -6.38 4.73 -6.28
CA GLU A 60 -7.39 4.85 -7.33
C GLU A 60 -6.83 4.98 -8.75
N LYS A 61 -5.60 5.47 -8.90
CA LYS A 61 -4.92 5.65 -10.17
C LYS A 61 -3.40 5.66 -9.98
N ASP A 62 -2.69 5.31 -11.04
CA ASP A 62 -1.28 5.58 -11.23
C ASP A 62 -1.09 6.44 -12.48
N VAL A 63 -0.25 7.46 -12.37
CA VAL A 63 0.00 8.45 -13.43
C VAL A 63 1.50 8.48 -13.69
N ALA A 64 1.95 8.14 -14.91
CA ALA A 64 3.36 8.05 -15.29
C ALA A 64 4.01 9.41 -15.62
N LEU A 65 3.30 10.30 -16.29
CA LEU A 65 3.69 11.69 -16.48
C LEU A 65 2.50 12.56 -16.11
N SER A 66 2.71 13.79 -15.66
CA SER A 66 1.62 14.74 -15.34
C SER A 66 0.86 15.23 -16.60
N THR A 67 0.88 14.44 -17.66
CA THR A 67 0.25 14.63 -18.96
C THR A 67 -0.57 13.36 -19.25
N ASP A 68 -1.59 13.43 -20.13
CA ASP A 68 -2.51 12.32 -20.44
C ASP A 68 -1.85 11.10 -21.16
N THR A 69 -0.55 10.88 -20.94
CA THR A 69 0.29 9.89 -21.59
C THR A 69 1.01 9.05 -20.54
N GLY A 70 0.53 7.83 -20.36
CA GLY A 70 1.13 6.80 -19.50
C GLY A 70 0.55 6.77 -18.08
N GLY A 71 0.29 5.56 -17.59
CA GLY A 71 -0.38 5.29 -16.31
C GLY A 71 -1.56 4.34 -16.48
N HIS A 72 -2.24 4.04 -15.38
CA HIS A 72 -3.41 3.16 -15.36
C HIS A 72 -4.39 3.57 -14.26
N ARG A 73 -5.66 3.30 -14.51
CA ARG A 73 -6.68 3.27 -13.47
C ARG A 73 -6.37 2.10 -12.53
N HIS A 74 -6.57 2.30 -11.23
CA HIS A 74 -6.19 1.36 -10.17
C HIS A 74 -4.68 1.21 -10.02
N ASP A 75 -4.22 1.01 -8.79
CA ASP A 75 -2.85 0.66 -8.51
C ASP A 75 -2.80 -0.14 -7.22
N TRP A 76 -2.15 -1.30 -7.25
CA TRP A 76 -1.95 -2.17 -6.11
C TRP A 76 -0.46 -2.31 -5.87
N GLU A 77 -0.04 -1.94 -4.66
CA GLU A 77 1.34 -1.97 -4.24
C GLU A 77 1.47 -2.70 -2.91
N HIS A 78 2.61 -3.36 -2.71
CA HIS A 78 2.80 -4.37 -1.69
C HIS A 78 4.04 -4.10 -0.84
N ILE A 79 3.92 -4.27 0.47
CA ILE A 79 5.06 -4.32 1.39
C ILE A 79 5.09 -5.72 2.01
N ALA A 80 6.20 -6.44 1.84
CA ALA A 80 6.39 -7.72 2.50
C ALA A 80 7.37 -7.58 3.68
N VAL A 81 6.99 -8.12 4.84
CA VAL A 81 7.77 -8.08 6.08
C VAL A 81 8.04 -9.51 6.52
N TRP A 82 9.31 -9.89 6.55
CA TRP A 82 9.75 -11.17 7.10
C TRP A 82 10.13 -11.00 8.57
N THR A 83 9.60 -11.88 9.40
CA THR A 83 9.98 -11.99 10.80
C THR A 83 10.61 -13.35 11.08
N ARG A 84 11.56 -13.39 12.00
CA ARG A 84 12.02 -14.60 12.65
C ARG A 84 11.67 -14.52 14.14
N GLY A 85 10.81 -15.40 14.61
CA GLY A 85 10.10 -15.21 15.88
C GLY A 85 9.32 -13.89 15.86
N SER A 86 9.53 -13.02 16.85
CA SER A 86 8.93 -11.68 16.93
C SER A 86 9.75 -10.59 16.23
N THR A 87 10.96 -10.87 15.75
CA THR A 87 11.85 -9.84 15.20
C THR A 87 11.66 -9.71 13.70
N VAL A 88 11.42 -8.50 13.20
CA VAL A 88 11.48 -8.19 11.75
C VAL A 88 12.93 -8.33 11.29
N GLU A 89 13.19 -9.11 10.26
CA GLU A 89 14.54 -9.36 9.73
C GLU A 89 14.74 -8.70 8.36
N TYR A 90 13.71 -8.74 7.50
CA TYR A 90 13.72 -8.17 6.17
C TYR A 90 12.42 -7.48 5.83
N VAL A 91 12.51 -6.43 5.02
CA VAL A 91 11.37 -5.70 4.47
C VAL A 91 11.58 -5.55 2.98
N ALA A 92 10.54 -5.79 2.19
CA ALA A 92 10.55 -5.60 0.75
C ALA A 92 9.47 -4.59 0.33
N ALA A 93 9.86 -3.66 -0.54
CA ALA A 93 8.97 -2.71 -1.20
C ALA A 93 8.73 -3.15 -2.63
N SER A 94 7.47 -3.27 -3.06
CA SER A 94 7.15 -3.48 -4.47
C SER A 94 7.56 -2.26 -5.30
N ALA A 95 8.07 -2.54 -6.50
CA ALA A 95 8.38 -1.56 -7.52
C ALA A 95 8.36 -2.23 -8.89
N HIS A 96 7.37 -1.87 -9.73
CA HIS A 96 7.29 -2.19 -11.16
C HIS A 96 7.46 -3.69 -11.49
N GLY A 97 6.73 -4.60 -10.83
CA GLY A 97 6.84 -6.05 -11.07
C GLY A 97 7.89 -6.76 -10.21
N GLY A 98 8.64 -6.03 -9.39
CA GLY A 98 9.73 -6.55 -8.58
C GLY A 98 9.70 -6.05 -7.14
N TYR A 99 10.72 -6.44 -6.38
CA TYR A 99 10.88 -6.03 -4.99
C TYR A 99 12.27 -5.47 -4.72
N HIS A 100 12.32 -4.33 -4.03
CA HIS A 100 13.51 -3.85 -3.36
C HIS A 100 13.53 -4.37 -1.92
N VAL A 101 14.49 -5.24 -1.61
CA VAL A 101 14.60 -5.87 -0.28
C VAL A 101 15.71 -5.22 0.53
N LYS A 102 15.44 -4.93 1.81
CA LYS A 102 16.43 -4.48 2.78
C LYS A 102 16.37 -5.30 4.06
N SER A 103 17.53 -5.43 4.70
CA SER A 103 17.61 -5.97 6.06
C SER A 103 17.13 -4.94 7.09
N ARG A 104 16.66 -5.39 8.27
CA ARG A 104 16.13 -4.51 9.34
C ARG A 104 17.03 -3.30 9.61
N LYS A 105 18.35 -3.50 9.67
CA LYS A 105 19.32 -2.44 9.98
C LYS A 105 19.35 -1.29 8.96
N ASP A 106 18.85 -1.52 7.75
CA ASP A 106 18.85 -0.55 6.65
C ASP A 106 17.47 0.10 6.42
N VAL A 107 16.52 -0.16 7.33
CA VAL A 107 15.13 0.30 7.28
C VAL A 107 14.84 1.17 8.51
N LEU A 108 14.17 2.30 8.30
CA LEU A 108 13.66 3.12 9.39
C LEU A 108 12.37 2.49 9.92
N PHE A 109 12.20 2.46 11.24
CA PHE A 109 11.01 1.95 11.91
C PHE A 109 10.31 3.06 12.70
N SER A 110 9.03 2.85 13.01
CA SER A 110 8.23 3.75 13.83
C SER A 110 8.90 4.03 15.18
N TYR A 111 8.60 5.20 15.72
CA TYR A 111 9.06 5.63 17.05
C TYR A 111 8.03 5.35 18.15
N ASP A 112 6.97 4.62 17.84
CA ASP A 112 6.02 4.17 18.84
C ASP A 112 6.61 3.05 19.70
N GLN A 113 5.89 2.65 20.74
CA GLN A 113 6.40 1.76 21.78
C GLN A 113 6.83 0.40 21.23
N ASP A 114 6.25 -0.01 20.10
CA ASP A 114 6.54 -1.29 19.47
C ASP A 114 7.80 -1.22 18.59
N GLY A 115 8.12 -0.07 17.96
CA GLY A 115 9.34 0.07 17.15
C GLY A 115 9.47 -0.94 16.01
N GLU A 116 8.33 -1.50 15.57
CA GLU A 116 8.26 -2.69 14.72
C GLU A 116 7.64 -2.40 13.35
N HIS A 117 7.12 -1.19 13.11
CA HIS A 117 6.52 -0.83 11.84
C HIS A 117 7.54 -0.18 10.90
N PRO A 118 7.88 -0.80 9.75
CA PRO A 118 8.77 -0.17 8.79
C PRO A 118 8.13 1.09 8.21
N LEU A 119 8.91 2.17 8.10
CA LEU A 119 8.48 3.43 7.53
C LEU A 119 8.67 3.37 6.01
N MET A 120 7.54 3.33 5.30
CA MET A 120 7.49 3.15 3.84
C MET A 120 6.82 4.36 3.19
N VAL A 121 7.23 4.67 1.96
CA VAL A 121 6.71 5.80 1.18
C VAL A 121 6.23 5.29 -0.17
N TYR A 122 4.94 5.48 -0.44
CA TYR A 122 4.41 5.40 -1.79
C TYR A 122 4.75 6.70 -2.52
N HIS A 123 5.51 6.60 -3.61
CA HIS A 123 6.08 7.76 -4.27
C HIS A 123 6.00 7.65 -5.79
N LYS A 124 6.13 8.81 -6.41
CA LYS A 124 6.30 8.94 -7.84
C LYS A 124 7.76 8.59 -8.20
N ASP A 125 7.98 7.53 -8.98
CA ASP A 125 9.34 7.08 -9.34
C ASP A 125 9.86 7.77 -10.61
N GLY A 126 10.33 9.00 -10.45
CA GLY A 126 10.88 9.79 -11.54
C GLY A 126 9.87 9.98 -12.68
N ALA A 127 10.23 9.53 -13.88
CA ALA A 127 9.38 9.57 -15.08
C ALA A 127 8.55 8.28 -15.29
N SER A 128 8.75 7.25 -14.44
CA SER A 128 7.94 6.03 -14.42
C SER A 128 6.75 6.18 -13.49
N THR A 129 5.84 5.21 -13.44
CA THR A 129 4.70 5.04 -12.51
C THR A 129 5.08 5.11 -11.02
N HIS A 130 4.12 4.95 -10.12
CA HIS A 130 4.42 4.94 -8.69
C HIS A 130 5.05 3.62 -8.26
N ALA A 131 5.63 3.63 -7.06
CA ALA A 131 6.21 2.46 -6.41
C ALA A 131 6.33 2.72 -4.90
N PHE A 132 6.47 1.65 -4.11
CA PHE A 132 6.97 1.80 -2.75
C PHE A 132 8.49 1.99 -2.73
N ARG A 133 8.95 2.79 -1.76
CA ARG A 133 10.34 2.84 -1.34
C ARG A 133 10.45 2.93 0.18
N PHE A 134 11.65 2.66 0.68
CA PHE A 134 11.98 2.89 2.09
C PHE A 134 12.02 4.40 2.39
N ALA A 135 11.52 4.78 3.56
CA ALA A 135 11.60 6.16 4.03
C ALA A 135 13.06 6.57 4.31
N THR A 136 13.30 7.87 4.19
CA THR A 136 14.54 8.55 4.56
C THR A 136 14.30 9.50 5.73
N ALA A 137 15.37 10.00 6.35
CA ALA A 137 15.25 11.01 7.40
C ALA A 137 14.53 12.29 6.93
N LYS A 138 14.59 12.62 5.64
CA LYS A 138 13.86 13.77 5.06
C LYS A 138 12.35 13.54 5.08
N ASP A 139 11.91 12.32 4.76
CA ASP A 139 10.50 11.95 4.80
C ASP A 139 9.96 11.99 6.23
N VAL A 140 10.77 11.54 7.21
CA VAL A 140 10.45 11.64 8.64
C VAL A 140 10.35 13.07 9.13
N ALA A 141 11.30 13.93 8.72
CA ALA A 141 11.29 15.33 9.11
C ALA A 141 10.12 16.12 8.53
N LYS A 142 9.60 15.70 7.36
CA LYS A 142 8.48 16.37 6.69
C LYS A 142 7.60 15.37 5.94
N VAL A 143 6.61 14.84 6.63
CA VAL A 143 5.59 13.99 6.02
C VAL A 143 4.66 14.84 5.16
N GLU A 144 4.46 14.44 3.90
CA GLU A 144 3.72 15.28 2.95
C GLU A 144 2.21 15.01 2.88
N ASN A 145 1.69 13.96 3.52
CA ASN A 145 0.25 13.68 3.46
C ASN A 145 -0.53 14.69 4.32
N ARG A 146 -1.85 14.78 4.11
CA ARG A 146 -2.71 15.78 4.78
C ARG A 146 -2.72 15.67 6.31
N LYS A 147 -2.46 14.48 6.86
CA LYS A 147 -2.39 14.25 8.30
C LYS A 147 -1.02 14.57 8.92
N GLY A 148 0.01 14.81 8.10
CA GLY A 148 1.34 15.18 8.57
C GLY A 148 2.06 14.10 9.38
N VAL A 149 1.62 12.84 9.30
CA VAL A 149 2.16 11.70 10.05
C VAL A 149 2.34 10.49 9.16
N PHE A 150 3.26 9.58 9.50
CA PHE A 150 3.27 8.24 8.90
C PHE A 150 1.96 7.54 9.25
N TRP A 151 1.06 7.49 8.27
CA TRP A 151 -0.31 7.07 8.46
C TRP A 151 -0.42 5.55 8.39
N ARG A 152 -1.30 4.98 9.23
CA ARG A 152 -1.65 3.56 9.26
C ARG A 152 -3.14 3.41 8.99
N GLY A 153 -3.49 2.56 8.04
CA GLY A 153 -4.87 2.26 7.71
C GLY A 153 -5.49 1.18 8.56
N ILE A 154 -6.80 1.00 8.37
CA ILE A 154 -7.53 -0.11 8.95
C ILE A 154 -7.00 -1.41 8.31
N LEU A 155 -6.46 -2.30 9.13
CA LEU A 155 -5.90 -3.57 8.65
C LEU A 155 -7.01 -4.62 8.50
N VAL A 156 -7.18 -5.14 7.29
CA VAL A 156 -8.05 -6.29 6.98
C VAL A 156 -7.16 -7.49 6.68
N GLY A 157 -6.98 -8.36 7.67
CA GLY A 157 -6.28 -9.63 7.48
C GLY A 157 -7.07 -10.62 6.63
N TRP A 158 -6.39 -11.63 6.08
CA TRP A 158 -6.99 -12.68 5.23
C TRP A 158 -8.22 -13.35 5.85
N GLU A 159 -8.20 -13.59 7.17
CA GLU A 159 -9.32 -14.14 7.93
C GLU A 159 -10.21 -13.06 8.57
N GLY A 160 -9.87 -11.79 8.40
CA GLY A 160 -10.59 -10.62 8.92
C GLY A 160 -11.58 -10.00 7.94
N PHE A 161 -11.76 -10.59 6.75
CA PHE A 161 -12.78 -10.15 5.81
C PHE A 161 -14.19 -10.36 6.40
N PRO A 162 -15.16 -9.46 6.14
CA PRO A 162 -16.53 -9.60 6.63
C PRO A 162 -17.20 -10.94 6.26
N ASN A 163 -16.87 -11.49 5.11
CA ASN A 163 -17.23 -12.85 4.70
C ASN A 163 -16.29 -13.36 3.60
N VAL A 164 -16.25 -14.68 3.41
CA VAL A 164 -15.43 -15.36 2.41
C VAL A 164 -15.79 -14.96 0.98
N GLY A 165 -17.08 -14.81 0.66
CA GLY A 165 -17.51 -14.44 -0.70
C GLY A 165 -16.97 -13.08 -1.14
N LEU A 166 -16.90 -12.11 -0.22
CA LEU A 166 -16.32 -10.79 -0.47
C LEU A 166 -14.80 -10.86 -0.65
N ARG A 167 -14.09 -11.65 0.16
CA ARG A 167 -12.66 -11.89 0.00
C ARG A 167 -12.38 -12.47 -1.39
N ASP A 168 -13.08 -13.52 -1.74
CA ASP A 168 -12.87 -14.24 -2.99
C ASP A 168 -13.25 -13.36 -4.20
N ALA A 169 -14.30 -12.54 -4.07
CA ALA A 169 -14.66 -11.54 -5.08
C ALA A 169 -13.57 -10.46 -5.27
N LEU A 170 -12.92 -10.00 -4.19
CA LEU A 170 -11.84 -9.01 -4.27
C LEU A 170 -10.63 -9.60 -5.01
N MET A 171 -10.27 -10.84 -4.66
CA MET A 171 -9.15 -11.57 -5.26
C MET A 171 -9.39 -11.92 -6.73
N GLY A 172 -10.64 -12.19 -7.09
CA GLY A 172 -11.04 -12.49 -8.47
C GLY A 172 -11.36 -11.25 -9.32
N HIS A 173 -11.31 -10.04 -8.76
CA HIS A 173 -11.66 -8.83 -9.49
C HIS A 173 -10.56 -8.47 -10.50
N ASN A 174 -10.96 -8.07 -11.71
CA ASN A 174 -10.04 -7.61 -12.74
C ASN A 174 -9.73 -6.12 -12.53
N TRP A 175 -8.54 -5.84 -12.01
CA TRP A 175 -8.04 -4.48 -11.76
C TRP A 175 -7.34 -3.84 -12.97
N GLY A 176 -7.38 -4.48 -14.14
CA GLY A 176 -6.67 -4.00 -15.33
C GLY A 176 -5.15 -4.03 -15.14
N GLY A 177 -4.48 -2.92 -15.45
CA GLY A 177 -3.02 -2.79 -15.34
C GLY A 177 -2.50 -2.48 -13.93
N GLY A 178 -3.38 -2.29 -12.94
CA GLY A 178 -3.02 -1.84 -11.60
C GLY A 178 -2.53 -2.94 -10.65
N GLN A 179 -1.69 -3.86 -11.13
CA GLN A 179 -1.10 -4.92 -10.29
C GLN A 179 0.42 -4.88 -10.48
N ALA A 180 1.15 -4.42 -9.46
CA ALA A 180 2.60 -4.32 -9.46
C ALA A 180 3.30 -5.56 -8.86
#